data_AF-A0A2H9R8W1-F1
#
_entry.id   AF-A0A2H9R8W1-F1
#
_cell.length_a   1.000
_cell.length_b   1.000
_cell.length_c   1.000
_cell.angle_alpha   90.00
_cell.angle_beta   90.00
_cell.angle_gamma   90.00
#
_symmetry.space_group_name_H-M   'P 1'
#
loop_
_entity.id
_entity.type
_entity.pdbx_description
1 polymer ?
#
loop_
_entity_poly.entity_id
_entity_poly.type
_entity_poly.pdbx_seq_one_letter_code
_entity_poly.pdbx_strand_id
1 'polypeptide(L)' 'MDEKIVKLFSEQNLVFIATLMKDGSPQVSPVWANYDDGYVLVNTAEGRIKHKNVLRDPRVAVSVVSKDNPLDMT' A
#
# COMPACT_ATOMS: atom_id res chain seq x y z
N MET A 1 -13.93 6.35 5.96
CA MET A 1 -12.75 6.74 5.17
C MET A 1 -13.12 7.96 4.34
N ASP A 2 -12.18 8.88 4.06
CA ASP A 2 -12.41 10.03 3.17
C ASP A 2 -12.78 9.54 1.74
N GLU A 3 -13.75 10.17 1.08
CA GLU A 3 -14.20 9.82 -0.28
C GLU A 3 -13.05 9.84 -1.30
N LYS A 4 -12.10 10.78 -1.15
CA LYS A 4 -10.90 10.87 -1.99
C LYS A 4 -10.07 9.59 -1.87
N ILE A 5 -9.85 9.10 -0.66
CA ILE A 5 -9.07 7.88 -0.39
C ILE A 5 -9.75 6.70 -1.07
N VAL A 6 -11.06 6.54 -0.85
CA VAL A 6 -11.84 5.46 -1.46
C VAL A 6 -11.72 5.47 -2.98
N LYS A 7 -11.89 6.65 -3.60
CA LYS A 7 -11.76 6.81 -5.05
C LYS A 7 -10.38 6.40 -5.55
N LEU A 8 -9.32 6.94 -4.96
CA LEU A 8 -7.95 6.68 -5.42
C LEU A 8 -7.58 5.19 -5.34
N PHE A 9 -8.00 4.48 -4.30
CA PHE A 9 -7.77 3.04 -4.14
C PHE A 9 -8.74 2.14 -4.93
N SER A 10 -9.84 2.68 -5.45
CA SER A 10 -10.80 1.93 -6.28
C SER A 10 -10.45 1.92 -7.77
N GLU A 11 -9.55 2.81 -8.19
CA GLU A 11 -9.07 2.91 -9.57
C GLU A 11 -7.75 2.13 -9.75
N GLN A 12 -7.32 1.96 -11.01
CA GLN A 12 -6.05 1.30 -11.36
C GLN A 12 -4.83 2.21 -11.13
N ASN A 13 -4.73 2.77 -9.94
CA ASN A 13 -3.64 3.63 -9.52
C ASN A 13 -2.48 2.83 -8.93
N LEU A 14 -1.26 3.33 -9.09
CA LEU A 14 -0.08 2.68 -8.53
C LEU A 14 -0.03 2.95 -7.02
N VAL A 15 0.10 1.89 -6.23
CA VAL A 15 0.19 1.98 -4.77
C VAL A 15 1.60 1.61 -4.32
N PHE A 16 2.09 2.31 -3.31
CA PHE A 16 3.36 2.04 -2.66
C PHE A 16 3.10 1.62 -1.23
N ILE A 17 3.64 0.46 -0.84
CA ILE A 17 3.61 0.02 0.55
C ILE A 17 5.02 0.09 1.14
N ALA A 18 5.12 0.75 2.30
CA ALA A 18 6.29 0.75 3.14
C ALA A 18 6.11 -0.26 4.29
N THR A 19 7.10 -1.13 4.47
CA THR A 19 7.20 -2.07 5.58
C THR A 19 8.54 -1.89 6.28
N LEU A 20 8.69 -2.41 7.50
CA LEU A 20 9.95 -2.32 8.24
C LEU A 20 10.79 -3.58 8.02
N MET A 21 12.09 -3.41 7.77
CA MET A 21 13.10 -4.47 7.78
C MET A 21 13.45 -4.88 9.22
N LYS A 22 14.27 -5.92 9.41
CA LYS A 22 14.60 -6.42 10.77
C LYS A 22 15.39 -5.40 11.60
N ASP A 23 16.17 -4.56 10.92
CA ASP A 23 16.96 -3.47 11.51
C ASP A 23 16.16 -2.16 11.65
N GLY A 24 14.87 -2.17 11.31
CA GLY A 24 14.00 -1.00 11.35
C GLY A 24 14.09 -0.08 10.13
N SER A 25 14.97 -0.37 9.15
CA SER A 25 15.00 0.39 7.90
C SER A 25 13.72 0.19 7.07
N PRO A 26 13.27 1.20 6.31
CA PRO A 26 12.08 1.06 5.48
C PRO A 26 12.39 0.22 4.21
N GLN A 27 11.48 -0.68 3.88
CA GLN A 27 11.40 -1.33 2.58
C GLN A 27 10.14 -0.82 1.88
N VAL A 28 10.31 -0.27 0.67
CA VAL A 28 9.20 0.25 -0.14
C VAL A 28 9.08 -0.56 -1.41
N SER A 29 7.86 -0.86 -1.81
CA SER A 29 7.62 -1.55 -3.09
C SER A 29 6.30 -1.16 -3.72
N PRO A 30 6.24 -1.00 -5.06
CA PRO A 30 4.99 -0.80 -5.76
C PRO A 30 4.13 -2.07 -5.71
N VAL A 31 2.82 -1.88 -5.66
CA VAL A 31 1.78 -2.92 -5.59
C VAL A 31 0.51 -2.47 -6.31
N TRP A 32 -0.31 -3.45 -6.64
CA TRP A 32 -1.74 -3.24 -6.88
C TRP A 32 -2.47 -3.36 -5.53
N ALA A 33 -3.47 -2.51 -5.34
CA ALA A 33 -4.38 -2.60 -4.21
C ALA A 33 -5.81 -2.24 -4.65
N ASN A 34 -6.78 -2.68 -3.86
CA ASN A 34 -8.18 -2.31 -3.99
C ASN A 34 -8.70 -1.74 -2.67
N TYR A 35 -9.86 -1.10 -2.70
CA TYR A 35 -10.64 -0.78 -1.50
C TYR A 35 -11.88 -1.67 -1.41
N ASP A 36 -12.12 -2.27 -0.26
CA ASP A 36 -13.31 -3.07 0.02
C ASP A 36 -13.69 -2.99 1.50
N ASP A 37 -14.97 -2.76 1.79
CA ASP A 37 -15.57 -2.70 3.13
C ASP A 37 -14.75 -1.97 4.22
N GLY A 38 -14.19 -0.80 3.91
CA GLY A 38 -13.38 -0.05 4.88
C GLY A 38 -11.90 -0.41 4.93
N TYR A 39 -11.47 -1.40 4.14
CA TYR A 39 -10.10 -1.91 4.11
C TYR A 39 -9.42 -1.63 2.77
N VAL A 40 -8.11 -1.37 2.84
CA VAL A 40 -7.23 -1.38 1.66
C VAL A 40 -6.63 -2.77 1.51
N LEU A 41 -6.97 -3.45 0.44
CA LEU A 41 -6.52 -4.81 0.12
C LEU A 41 -5.28 -4.74 -0.78
N VAL A 42 -4.11 -5.10 -0.24
CA VAL A 42 -2.84 -5.06 -0.97
C VAL A 42 -2.48 -6.44 -1.52
N ASN A 43 -2.17 -6.53 -2.82
CA ASN A 43 -1.71 -7.78 -3.42
C ASN A 43 -0.32 -8.18 -2.88
N THR A 44 -0.19 -9.44 -2.47
CA THR A 44 1.08 -10.02 -2.02
C THR A 44 1.13 -11.52 -2.29
N ALA A 45 2.30 -12.12 -2.07
CA ALA A 45 2.50 -13.56 -2.11
C ALA A 45 3.33 -13.99 -0.89
N GLU A 46 3.06 -15.19 -0.39
CA GLU A 46 3.81 -15.78 0.72
C GLU A 46 5.31 -15.82 0.42
N GLY A 47 6.12 -15.60 1.45
CA GLY A 47 7.58 -15.64 1.34
C GLY A 47 8.25 -14.37 0.79
N ARG A 48 7.50 -13.43 0.19
CA ARG A 48 8.04 -12.12 -0.23
C ARG A 48 8.53 -11.31 0.97
N ILE A 49 9.49 -10.41 0.74
CA ILE A 49 10.07 -9.56 1.80
C ILE A 49 8.98 -8.80 2.56
N LYS A 50 8.08 -8.10 1.86
CA LYS A 50 6.97 -7.37 2.48
C LYS A 50 6.04 -8.28 3.32
N HIS A 51 5.78 -9.50 2.86
CA HIS A 51 4.98 -10.48 3.60
C HIS A 51 5.68 -10.89 4.91
N LYS A 52 6.97 -11.24 4.84
CA LYS A 52 7.78 -11.58 6.02
C LYS A 52 7.95 -10.38 6.97
N ASN A 53 7.97 -9.16 6.44
CA ASN A 53 8.04 -7.94 7.23
C ASN A 53 6.75 -7.71 8.00
N VAL A 54 5.59 -7.73 7.34
CA VAL A 54 4.28 -7.48 7.97
C VAL A 54 3.93 -8.54 9.01
N LEU A 55 4.28 -9.81 8.78
CA LEU A 55 4.11 -10.86 9.79
C LEU A 55 4.95 -10.63 11.06
N ARG A 56 6.10 -9.98 10.94
CA ARG A 56 6.99 -9.68 12.07
C ARG A 56 6.60 -8.36 12.76
N ASP A 57 6.29 -7.34 11.98
CA ASP A 57 5.92 -6.01 12.43
C ASP A 57 4.78 -5.49 11.54
N PRO A 58 3.53 -5.42 12.05
CA PRO A 58 2.36 -5.10 11.24
C PRO A 58 2.23 -3.60 10.93
N ARG A 59 3.14 -2.75 11.41
CA ARG A 59 3.12 -1.32 11.09
C ARG A 59 3.52 -1.12 9.64
N VAL A 60 2.61 -0.51 8.88
CA VAL A 60 2.79 -0.21 7.47
C VAL A 60 2.35 1.22 7.18
N ALA A 61 2.89 1.78 6.10
CA ALA A 61 2.32 2.95 5.46
C ALA A 61 1.99 2.60 4.01
N VAL A 62 0.89 3.14 3.51
CA VAL A 62 0.49 3.01 2.11
C VAL A 62 0.32 4.40 1.53
N SER A 63 0.72 4.57 0.27
CA SER A 63 0.42 5.76 -0.51
C SER A 63 -0.06 5.36 -1.88
N VAL A 64 -1.03 6.09 -2.41
CA VAL A 64 -1.58 5.90 -3.75
C VAL A 64 -1.41 7.19 -4.54
N VAL A 65 -1.00 7.05 -5.79
CA VAL A 65 -0.79 8.17 -6.71
C VAL A 65 -1.69 7.98 -7.92
N SER A 66 -2.48 9.00 -8.25
CA SER A 66 -3.30 8.99 -9.46
C SER A 66 -2.43 8.81 -10.70
N LYS A 67 -2.85 7.90 -11.58
CA LYS A 67 -2.21 7.68 -12.89
C LYS A 67 -2.34 8.88 -13.83
N ASP A 68 -3.38 9.71 -13.64
CA ASP A 68 -3.70 10.83 -14.52
C ASP A 68 -3.10 12.15 -14.02
N ASN A 69 -2.86 12.28 -12.71
CA ASN A 69 -2.22 13.43 -12.09
C ASN A 69 -1.35 13.03 -10.89
N PRO A 70 -0.01 13.04 -11.01
CA PRO A 70 0.89 12.64 -9.92
C PRO A 70 0.80 13.48 -8.64
N LEU A 71 0.21 14.68 -8.70
CA LEU A 71 -0.02 15.53 -7.53
C LEU A 71 -1.33 15.17 -6.80
N ASP A 72 -2.20 14.39 -7.43
CA ASP A 72 -3.36 13.83 -6.77
C ASP A 72 -2.98 12.49 -6.11
N MET A 73 -2.55 12.58 -4.87
CA MET A 73 -2.09 11.46 -4.06
C MET A 73 -2.60 11.53 -2.61
N THR A 74 -2.48 10.42 -1.90
CA THR A 74 -2.68 10.32 -0.45
C THR A 74 -1.84 9.20 0.16
#